data_AF-A0A2N1PEP3-F1
#
_entry.id   AF-A0A2N1PEP3-F1
#
_cell.length_a   1.000
_cell.length_b   1.000
_cell.length_c   1.000
_cell.angle_alpha   90.00
_cell.angle_beta   90.00
_cell.angle_gamma   90.00
#
_symmetry.space_group_name_H-M   'P 1'
#
loop_
_entity.id
_entity.type
_entity.pdbx_description
1 polymer ?
#
loop_
_entity_poly.entity_id
_entity_poly.type
_entity_poly.pdbx_seq_one_letter_code
_entity_poly.pdbx_strand_id
1 'polypeptide(L)'
;CYAIGVIKMIDSDQVDEKIIAIAIGDPSLTQYKDISELPGHLLNEMGHFFEIYKSLEGKKTYILDIGDKKVAEDIIADSMKRYLEIFEK
;
A
#
# COMPACT_ATOMS: atom_id res chain seq x y z
N CYS A 1 -3.95 -11.04 -7.65
CA CYS A 1 -2.75 -10.77 -6.81
C CYS A 1 -3.05 -11.20 -5.37
N TYR A 2 -2.07 -11.19 -4.49
CA TYR A 2 -2.27 -11.30 -3.04
C TYR A 2 -1.52 -10.17 -2.33
N ALA A 3 -2.12 -9.61 -1.29
CA ALA A 3 -1.50 -8.55 -0.50
C ALA A 3 -0.34 -9.11 0.33
N ILE A 4 0.72 -8.32 0.46
CA ILE A 4 1.89 -8.62 1.30
C ILE A 4 2.18 -7.49 2.30
N GLY A 5 1.56 -6.32 2.14
CA GLY A 5 1.69 -5.21 3.09
C GLY A 5 0.97 -3.96 2.61
N VAL A 6 1.14 -2.87 3.34
CA VAL A 6 0.51 -1.58 3.06
C VAL A 6 1.46 -0.43 3.38
N ILE A 7 1.49 0.59 2.54
CA ILE A 7 2.12 1.88 2.83
C ILE A 7 1.01 2.87 3.17
N LYS A 8 1.07 3.45 4.37
CA LYS A 8 0.17 4.51 4.79
C LYS A 8 0.87 5.85 4.59
N MET A 9 0.24 6.77 3.89
CA MET A 9 0.78 8.09 3.66
C MET A 9 -0.27 9.17 3.89
N ILE A 10 0.20 10.40 4.11
CA ILE A 10 -0.65 11.58 4.02
C ILE A 10 -0.50 12.17 2.63
N ASP A 11 -1.63 12.39 1.99
CA ASP A 11 -1.77 13.07 0.71
C ASP A 11 -2.84 14.16 0.86
N SER A 12 -2.44 15.43 0.76
CA SER A 12 -3.33 16.58 0.95
C SER A 12 -4.17 16.49 2.25
N ASP A 13 -3.50 16.26 3.37
CA ASP A 13 -4.08 16.16 4.73
C ASP A 13 -5.06 15.00 4.95
N GLN A 14 -5.11 14.05 4.02
CA GLN A 14 -5.90 12.82 4.15
C GLN A 14 -5.00 11.59 4.20
N VAL A 15 -5.44 10.58 4.96
CA VAL A 15 -4.77 9.28 4.98
C VAL A 15 -5.09 8.55 3.68
N ASP A 16 -4.04 8.19 2.95
CA ASP A 16 -4.08 7.42 1.72
C ASP A 16 -3.30 6.11 1.94
N GLU A 17 -4.02 4.99 1.86
CA GLU A 17 -3.51 3.65 2.14
C GLU A 17 -3.26 2.92 0.82
N LYS A 18 -2.02 2.47 0.60
CA LYS A 18 -1.61 1.80 -0.64
C LYS A 18 -1.22 0.36 -0.37
N ILE A 19 -2.03 -0.58 -0.86
CA ILE A 19 -1.76 -2.01 -0.75
C ILE A 19 -0.59 -2.40 -1.65
N ILE A 20 0.40 -3.10 -1.09
CA ILE A 20 1.49 -3.74 -1.82
C ILE A 20 1.11 -5.21 -2.03
N ALA A 21 1.14 -5.66 -3.28
CA ALA A 21 0.66 -6.98 -3.66
C ALA A 21 1.54 -7.63 -4.73
N ILE A 22 1.59 -8.96 -4.70
CA ILE A 22 2.27 -9.78 -5.70
C ILE A 22 1.27 -10.36 -6.68
N ALA A 23 1.59 -10.31 -7.98
CA ALA A 23 0.77 -10.91 -9.02
C ALA A 23 0.74 -12.45 -8.89
N ILE A 24 -0.45 -13.04 -9.04
CA ILE A 24 -0.58 -14.50 -9.06
C ILE A 24 -0.07 -14.97 -10.43
N GLY A 25 0.83 -15.95 -10.44
CA GLY A 25 1.39 -16.51 -11.68
C GLY A 25 2.70 -15.89 -12.13
N ASP A 26 3.24 -14.90 -11.40
CA ASP A 26 4.60 -14.41 -11.62
C ASP A 26 5.60 -15.20 -10.75
N PRO A 27 6.34 -16.19 -11.30
CA PRO A 27 7.27 -17.01 -10.53
C PRO A 27 8.41 -16.20 -9.90
N SER A 28 8.75 -15.02 -10.43
CA SER A 28 9.90 -14.22 -9.98
C SER A 28 9.68 -13.53 -8.63
N LEU A 29 8.41 -13.39 -8.22
CA LEU A 29 8.02 -12.68 -6.99
C LEU A 29 7.23 -13.55 -6.01
N THR A 30 6.85 -14.77 -6.40
CA THR A 30 6.01 -15.67 -5.58
C THR A 30 6.61 -16.06 -4.23
N GLN A 31 7.93 -15.93 -4.05
CA GLN A 31 8.62 -16.18 -2.79
C GLN A 31 8.23 -15.19 -1.69
N TYR A 32 7.83 -13.97 -2.05
CA TYR A 32 7.47 -12.94 -1.07
C TYR A 32 6.01 -13.09 -0.64
N LYS A 33 5.79 -13.26 0.65
CA LYS A 33 4.51 -13.41 1.35
C LYS A 33 4.25 -12.28 2.33
N ASP A 34 5.28 -11.55 2.74
CA ASP A 34 5.16 -10.36 3.57
C ASP A 34 6.10 -9.24 3.09
N ILE A 35 5.73 -7.99 3.34
CA ILE A 35 6.49 -6.80 2.94
C ILE A 35 7.88 -6.76 3.59
N SER A 36 8.04 -7.35 4.78
CA SER A 36 9.32 -7.47 5.47
C SER A 36 10.32 -8.41 4.78
N GLU A 37 9.85 -9.26 3.86
CA GLU A 37 10.69 -10.16 3.09
C GLU A 37 11.28 -9.49 1.84
N LEU A 38 10.77 -8.30 1.46
CA LEU A 38 11.31 -7.55 0.35
C LEU A 38 12.71 -7.02 0.66
N PRO A 39 13.61 -6.95 -0.33
CA PRO A 39 14.88 -6.27 -0.16
C PRO A 39 14.69 -4.83 0.30
N GLY A 40 15.43 -4.41 1.35
CA GLY A 40 15.24 -3.08 1.94
C GLY A 40 15.42 -1.91 0.96
N HIS A 41 16.23 -2.06 -0.09
CA HIS A 41 16.35 -1.04 -1.13
C HIS A 41 15.03 -0.81 -1.90
N LEU A 42 14.23 -1.85 -2.11
CA LEU A 42 12.94 -1.75 -2.79
C LEU A 42 11.91 -1.03 -1.92
N LEU A 43 11.91 -1.29 -0.61
CA LEU A 43 11.09 -0.54 0.35
C LEU A 43 11.47 0.94 0.37
N ASN A 44 12.77 1.25 0.39
CA ASN A 44 13.27 2.62 0.34
C ASN A 44 12.91 3.33 -0.97
N GLU A 45 13.02 2.63 -2.11
CA GLU A 45 12.66 3.16 -3.42
C GLU A 45 11.16 3.49 -3.51
N MET A 46 10.29 2.57 -3.08
CA MET A 46 8.84 2.81 -3.02
C MET A 46 8.52 3.99 -2.11
N GLY A 47 9.16 4.05 -0.94
CA GLY A 47 8.97 5.16 -0.01
C GLY A 47 9.36 6.51 -0.62
N HIS A 48 10.57 6.58 -1.19
CA HIS A 48 11.05 7.78 -1.84
C HIS A 48 10.14 8.22 -2.98
N PHE A 49 9.68 7.28 -3.82
CA PHE A 49 8.74 7.57 -4.90
C PHE A 49 7.48 8.28 -4.38
N PHE A 50 6.84 7.74 -3.34
CA PHE A 50 5.63 8.35 -2.78
C PHE A 50 5.86 9.69 -2.07
N GLU A 51 7.06 9.96 -1.60
CA GLU A 51 7.41 11.26 -1.00
C GLU A 51 7.54 12.38 -2.05
N ILE A 52 8.00 12.06 -3.27
CA ILE A 52 8.36 13.09 -4.26
C ILE A 52 7.45 13.14 -5.49
N TYR A 53 6.61 12.14 -5.76
CA TYR A 53 5.88 12.04 -7.05
C TYR A 53 4.94 13.22 -7.34
N LYS A 54 4.47 13.92 -6.30
CA LYS A 54 3.59 15.11 -6.42
C LYS A 54 4.31 16.45 -6.25
N SER A 55 5.63 16.45 -6.17
CA SER A 55 6.42 17.67 -5.99
C SER A 55 6.15 18.72 -7.09
N LEU A 56 5.97 18.30 -8.34
CA LEU A 56 5.64 19.19 -9.46
C LEU A 56 4.21 19.76 -9.40
N GLU A 57 3.30 19.13 -8.65
CA GLU A 57 1.96 19.66 -8.37
C GLU A 57 1.96 20.67 -7.20
N GLY A 58 3.12 20.93 -6.59
CA GLY A 58 3.23 21.77 -5.40
C GLY A 58 2.63 21.15 -4.14
N LYS A 59 2.30 19.86 -4.16
CA LYS A 59 1.77 19.12 -3.01
C LYS A 59 2.90 18.39 -2.29
N LYS A 60 2.73 18.24 -0.98
CA LYS A 60 3.61 17.43 -0.14
C LYS A 60 2.90 16.14 0.24
N THR A 61 3.65 15.06 0.18
CA THR A 61 3.24 13.74 0.63
C THR A 61 4.29 13.23 1.61
N TYR A 62 3.86 12.46 2.60
CA TYR A 62 4.77 11.90 3.59
C TYR A 62 4.26 10.54 4.07
N ILE A 63 5.19 9.61 4.24
CA ILE A 63 4.89 8.25 4.73
C ILE A 63 4.67 8.33 6.23
N LEU A 64 3.58 7.73 6.70
CA LEU A 64 3.26 7.59 8.11
C LEU A 64 3.81 6.29 8.68
N ASP A 65 3.53 5.18 7.98
CA ASP A 65 3.75 3.84 8.51
C ASP A 65 3.74 2.80 7.38
N ILE A 66 4.39 1.66 7.63
CA ILE A 66 4.38 0.49 6.76
C ILE A 66 3.79 -0.67 7.56
N GLY A 67 2.62 -1.14 7.13
CA GLY A 67 1.93 -2.27 7.73
C GLY A 67 2.26 -3.60 7.04
N ASP A 68 2.21 -4.66 7.83
CA ASP A 68 2.40 -6.04 7.35
C ASP A 68 1.22 -6.54 6.50
N LYS A 69 1.32 -7.78 6.03
CA LYS A 69 0.26 -8.43 5.25
C LYS A 69 -1.10 -8.41 5.96
N LYS A 70 -1.13 -8.63 7.27
CA LYS A 70 -2.40 -8.74 8.01
C LYS A 70 -3.11 -7.39 8.06
N VAL A 71 -2.38 -6.32 8.33
CA VAL A 71 -2.94 -4.96 8.29
C VAL A 71 -3.50 -4.66 6.90
N ALA A 72 -2.82 -5.08 5.83
CA ALA A 72 -3.31 -4.91 4.46
C ALA A 72 -4.62 -5.68 4.20
N GLU A 73 -4.72 -6.94 4.66
CA GLU A 73 -5.92 -7.75 4.53
C GLU A 73 -7.11 -7.16 5.30
N ASP A 74 -6.88 -6.65 6.52
CA ASP A 74 -7.90 -5.98 7.33
C ASP A 74 -8.43 -4.71 6.64
N ILE A 75 -7.55 -3.88 6.08
CA ILE A 75 -7.92 -2.66 5.32
C ILE A 75 -8.76 -3.01 4.09
N ILE A 76 -8.41 -4.08 3.37
CA ILE A 76 -9.17 -4.53 2.20
C ILE A 76 -10.58 -4.96 2.61
N ALA A 77 -10.69 -5.78 3.66
CA ALA A 77 -11.97 -6.27 4.16
C ALA A 77 -12.89 -5.12 4.61
N ASP A 78 -12.35 -4.17 5.37
CA ASP A 78 -13.07 -2.98 5.81
C ASP A 78 -13.51 -2.11 4.62
N SER A 79 -12.66 -1.96 3.61
CA SER A 79 -12.96 -1.15 2.42
C SER A 79 -14.04 -1.80 1.55
N MET A 80 -14.02 -3.13 1.41
CA MET A 80 -15.09 -3.88 0.76
C MET A 80 -16.42 -3.74 1.51
N LYS A 81 -16.42 -3.88 2.83
CA LYS A 81 -17.61 -3.70 3.66
C LYS A 81 -18.20 -2.30 3.51
N ARG A 82 -17.37 -1.26 3.62
CA ARG A 82 -17.79 0.14 3.45
C ARG A 82 -18.40 0.39 2.08
N TYR A 83 -17.83 -0.18 1.03
CA TYR A 83 -18.37 -0.06 -0.33
C TYR A 83 -19.80 -0.61 -0.41
N LEU A 84 -20.03 -1.82 0.10
CA LEU A 84 -21.35 -2.45 0.11
C LEU A 84 -22.38 -1.63 0.90
N GLU A 85 -22.00 -1.11 2.07
CA GLU A 85 -22.88 -0.29 2.92
C GLU A 85 -23.32 1.03 2.28
N ILE A 86 -22.46 1.61 1.44
CA ILE A 86 -22.70 2.91 0.78
C ILE A 86 -23.45 2.73 -0.54
N PHE A 87 -23.11 1.71 -1.33
CA PHE A 87 -23.51 1.64 -2.73
C PHE A 87 -24.48 0.49 -3.07
N GLU A 88 -24.63 -0.54 -2.23
CA GLU A 88 -25.53 -1.69 -2.49
C GLU A 88 -26.78 -1.69 -1.59
N LYS A 89 -27.27 -0.51 -1.19
CA LYS A 89 -28.55 -0.37 -0.48
C LYS A 89 -29.77 -0.47 -1.39
#